data_AF-A0A8T5HUQ7-F1
#
_entry.id   AF-A0A8T5HUQ7-F1
#
_cell.length_a   1.000
_cell.length_b   1.000
_cell.length_c   1.000
_cell.angle_alpha   90.00
_cell.angle_beta   90.00
_cell.angle_gamma   90.00
#
_symmetry.space_group_name_H-M   'P 1'
#
loop_
_entity.id
_entity.type
_entity.pdbx_description
1 polymer ?
#
loop_
_entity_poly.entity_id
_entity_poly.type
_entity_poly.pdbx_seq_one_letter_code
_entity_poly.pdbx_strand_id
1 'polypeptide(L)'
;MGILFKTYQKKHQLHVCNETWTLPDKEHLEEVLALFRKEDLSKAKVIPSGEKIDVEINAMIVNCYDMEDLKRKFGILAEMKEKYQKILAVPKKIDRKSMKKPIRRR
;
A
#
# COMPACT_ATOMS: atom_id res chain seq x y z
N MET A 1 -3.34 -0.65 -5.23
CA MET A 1 -2.34 -0.28 -6.25
C MET A 1 -1.02 -0.93 -5.84
N GLY A 2 0.17 -0.39 -6.12
CA GLY A 2 1.43 -1.11 -5.94
C GLY A 2 2.69 -0.25 -6.04
N ILE A 3 3.84 -0.91 -6.04
CA ILE A 3 5.16 -0.29 -6.19
C ILE A 3 5.48 -0.24 -7.68
N LEU A 4 5.69 0.96 -8.22
CA LEU A 4 6.01 1.20 -9.62
C LEU A 4 7.47 1.59 -9.78
N PHE A 5 8.16 0.99 -10.73
CA PHE A 5 9.48 1.42 -11.13
C PHE A 5 9.42 2.48 -12.22
N LYS A 6 10.13 3.58 -12.04
CA LYS A 6 10.34 4.61 -13.07
C LYS A 6 11.82 4.98 -13.14
N THR A 7 12.31 5.15 -14.36
CA THR A 7 13.63 5.75 -14.61
C THR A 7 13.44 7.07 -15.33
N TYR A 8 14.00 8.15 -14.78
CA TYR A 8 13.95 9.47 -15.38
C TYR A 8 15.32 10.14 -15.30
N GLN A 9 15.82 10.67 -16.42
CA GLN A 9 17.14 11.34 -16.48
C GLN A 9 18.27 10.54 -15.81
N LYS A 10 18.35 9.22 -16.09
CA LYS A 10 19.31 8.27 -15.47
C LYS A 10 19.18 8.06 -13.96
N LYS A 11 18.10 8.53 -13.33
CA LYS A 11 17.79 8.27 -11.92
C LYS A 11 16.73 7.17 -11.83
N HIS A 12 17.01 6.13 -11.05
CA HIS A 12 16.07 5.05 -10.78
C HIS A 12 15.21 5.40 -9.57
N GLN A 13 13.90 5.19 -9.68
CA GLN A 13 12.95 5.55 -8.63
C GLN A 13 11.89 4.47 -8.47
N LEU A 14 11.54 4.19 -7.22
CA LEU A 14 10.39 3.38 -6.84
C LEU A 14 9.30 4.31 -6.32
N HIS A 15 8.11 4.18 -6.89
CA HIS A 15 6.94 4.99 -6.57
C HIS A 15 5.94 4.09 -5.85
N VAL A 16 5.64 4.41 -4.59
CA VAL A 16 4.62 3.69 -3.81
C VAL A 16 3.33 4.51 -3.86
N CYS A 17 2.30 3.94 -4.48
CA CYS A 17 1.07 4.66 -4.80
C CYS A 17 -0.17 3.93 -4.28
N ASN A 18 -1.08 4.69 -3.65
CA ASN A 18 -2.38 4.23 -3.16
C ASN A 18 -2.29 2.89 -2.41
N GLU A 19 -1.43 2.86 -1.40
CA GLU A 19 -1.27 1.76 -0.47
C GLU A 19 -1.74 2.20 0.92
N THR A 20 -2.36 1.28 1.65
CA THR A 20 -2.71 1.49 3.07
C THR A 20 -2.11 0.36 3.88
N TRP A 21 -1.21 0.71 4.78
CA TRP A 21 -0.51 -0.25 5.64
C TRP A 21 -1.00 -0.09 7.07
N THR A 22 -1.25 -1.20 7.76
CA THR A 22 -1.64 -1.20 9.17
C THR A 22 -0.46 -1.66 10.00
N LEU A 23 0.05 -0.77 10.82
CA LEU A 23 1.21 -0.97 11.67
C LEU A 23 0.77 -1.20 13.12
N PRO A 24 1.48 -2.04 13.88
CA PRO A 24 1.11 -2.35 15.26
C PRO A 24 1.46 -1.20 16.23
N ASP A 25 2.53 -0.44 15.98
CA ASP A 25 3.01 0.61 16.87
C ASP A 25 3.74 1.73 16.11
N LYS A 26 4.27 2.68 16.88
CA LYS A 26 5.02 3.84 16.38
C LYS A 26 6.43 3.47 15.87
N GLU A 27 7.07 2.45 16.40
CA GLU A 27 8.42 2.05 15.97
C GLU A 27 8.38 1.55 14.53
N HIS A 28 7.39 0.71 14.20
CA HIS A 28 7.16 0.24 12.85
C HIS A 28 6.77 1.38 11.88
N LEU A 29 6.07 2.41 12.38
CA LEU A 29 5.79 3.62 11.60
C LEU A 29 7.08 4.34 11.23
N GLU A 30 8.00 4.50 12.17
CA GLU A 30 9.28 5.15 11.92
C GLU A 30 10.14 4.34 10.94
N GLU A 31 10.17 3.01 11.05
CA GLU A 31 10.86 2.12 10.11
C GLU A 31 10.35 2.27 8.68
N VAL A 32 9.02 2.27 8.49
CA VAL A 32 8.40 2.45 7.18
C VAL A 32 8.71 3.84 6.61
N LEU A 33 8.54 4.89 7.41
CA LEU A 33 8.77 6.26 6.96
C LEU A 33 10.25 6.53 6.66
N ALA A 34 11.19 5.87 7.35
CA ALA A 34 12.63 6.01 7.11
C ALA A 34 13.08 5.56 5.71
N LEU A 35 12.30 4.72 5.02
CA LEU A 35 12.58 4.29 3.65
C LEU A 35 12.36 5.41 2.63
N PHE A 36 11.61 6.44 3.00
CA PHE A 36 11.22 7.53 2.10
C PHE A 36 12.00 8.81 2.40
N ARG A 37 12.00 9.72 1.42
CA ARG A 37 12.57 11.05 1.63
C ARG A 37 11.70 11.84 2.59
N LYS A 38 12.34 12.66 3.44
CA LYS A 38 11.66 13.58 4.38
C LYS A 38 10.60 14.47 3.70
N GLU A 39 10.89 14.92 2.48
CA GLU A 39 9.99 15.73 1.66
C GLU A 39 8.68 14.98 1.31
N ASP A 40 8.78 13.68 1.05
CA ASP A 40 7.65 12.83 0.68
C ASP A 40 6.81 12.37 1.89
N LEU A 41 7.35 12.46 3.12
CA LEU A 41 6.61 12.11 4.35
C LEU A 41 5.35 12.94 4.54
N SER A 42 5.35 14.18 4.02
CA SER A 42 4.16 15.06 4.02
C SER A 42 2.98 14.47 3.24
N LYS A 43 3.23 13.54 2.32
CA LYS A 43 2.20 12.86 1.52
C LYS A 43 1.65 11.60 2.22
N ALA A 44 2.32 11.13 3.26
CA ALA A 44 1.82 10.03 4.08
C ALA A 44 0.76 10.56 5.04
N LYS A 45 -0.40 9.91 5.08
CA LYS A 45 -1.43 10.22 6.05
C LYS A 45 -1.46 9.13 7.12
N VAL A 46 -1.14 9.52 8.35
CA VAL A 46 -1.14 8.64 9.52
C VAL A 46 -2.48 8.77 10.23
N ILE A 47 -3.17 7.65 10.40
CA ILE A 47 -4.50 7.56 10.99
C ILE A 47 -4.42 6.59 12.18
N PRO A 48 -4.51 7.07 13.42
CA PRO A 48 -4.61 6.19 14.58
C PRO A 48 -5.93 5.40 14.52
N SER A 49 -5.84 4.09 14.74
CA SER A 49 -6.91 3.11 14.53
C SER A 49 -6.97 2.16 15.73
N GLY A 50 -7.44 2.69 16.87
CA GLY A 50 -7.44 1.98 18.15
C GLY A 50 -6.01 1.72 18.64
N GLU A 51 -5.65 0.45 18.80
CA GLU A 51 -4.29 0.01 19.18
C GLU A 51 -3.31 -0.04 18.01
N LYS A 52 -3.77 0.23 16.78
CA LYS A 52 -2.94 0.16 15.55
C LYS A 52 -2.85 1.53 14.87
N ILE A 53 -1.92 1.64 13.94
CA ILE A 53 -1.70 2.84 13.14
C ILE A 53 -1.92 2.49 11.67
N ASP A 54 -2.94 3.06 11.05
CA ASP A 54 -3.15 2.96 9.60
C ASP A 54 -2.36 4.08 8.91
N VAL A 55 -1.56 3.74 7.90
CA VAL A 55 -0.76 4.68 7.12
C VAL A 55 -1.18 4.60 5.66
N GLU A 56 -1.72 5.69 5.13
CA GLU A 56 -2.01 5.84 3.71
C GLU A 56 -0.78 6.43 3.02
N ILE A 57 -0.16 5.62 2.15
CA ILE A 57 1.01 5.98 1.35
C ILE A 57 0.53 6.31 -0.05
N ASN A 58 0.65 7.59 -0.43
CA ASN A 58 0.27 8.05 -1.76
C ASN A 58 1.40 8.84 -2.44
N ALA A 59 1.84 8.37 -3.60
CA ALA A 59 2.85 9.00 -4.44
C ALA A 59 4.17 9.32 -3.70
N MET A 60 4.60 8.43 -2.82
CA MET A 60 5.89 8.53 -2.13
C MET A 60 6.99 7.92 -3.00
N ILE A 61 8.18 8.55 -3.00
CA ILE A 61 9.26 8.17 -3.90
C ILE A 61 10.47 7.71 -3.10
N VAL A 62 10.98 6.53 -3.45
CA VAL A 62 12.28 6.04 -3.00
C VAL A 62 13.25 6.18 -4.16
N ASN A 63 14.34 6.91 -3.94
CA ASN A 63 15.37 7.07 -4.96
C ASN A 63 16.40 5.95 -4.84
N CYS A 64 16.82 5.44 -5.99
CA CYS A 64 17.80 4.37 -6.12
C CYS A 64 19.01 4.90 -6.88
N TYR A 65 20.21 4.61 -6.38
CA TYR A 65 21.46 5.07 -6.98
C TYR A 65 21.80 4.28 -8.24
N ASP A 66 21.56 2.98 -8.21
CA ASP A 66 21.82 2.05 -9.31
C ASP A 66 20.75 0.93 -9.34
N MET A 67 20.94 -0.06 -10.22
CA MET A 67 20.03 -1.20 -10.33
C MET A 67 20.11 -2.17 -9.14
N GLU A 68 21.23 -2.23 -8.42
CA GLU A 68 21.40 -3.14 -7.30
C GLU A 68 20.69 -2.61 -6.05
N ASP A 69 20.88 -1.32 -5.75
CA ASP A 69 20.15 -0.56 -4.75
C ASP A 69 18.65 -0.57 -5.04
N LEU A 70 18.26 -0.51 -6.32
CA LEU A 70 16.86 -0.67 -6.71
C LEU A 70 16.30 -2.04 -6.32
N LYS A 71 16.98 -3.12 -6.67
CA LYS A 71 16.52 -4.48 -6.34
C LYS A 71 16.42 -4.67 -4.82
N ARG A 72 17.41 -4.17 -4.09
CA ARG A 72 17.44 -4.23 -2.62
C ARG A 72 16.26 -3.46 -2.01
N LYS A 73 16.08 -2.19 -2.39
CA LYS A 73 14.98 -1.36 -1.87
C LYS A 73 13.61 -1.87 -2.29
N PHE A 74 13.49 -2.39 -3.50
CA PHE A 74 12.27 -3.05 -3.95
C PHE A 74 11.94 -4.28 -3.09
N GLY A 75 12.93 -5.13 -2.80
CA GLY A 75 12.77 -6.29 -1.93
C GLY A 75 12.28 -5.89 -0.53
N ILE A 76 12.91 -4.88 0.08
CA ILE A 76 12.49 -4.36 1.40
C ILE A 76 11.05 -3.83 1.35
N LEU A 77 10.70 -3.04 0.33
CA LEU A 77 9.34 -2.52 0.19
C LEU A 77 8.31 -3.62 -0.07
N ALA A 78 8.66 -4.66 -0.82
CA ALA A 78 7.80 -5.80 -1.08
C ALA A 78 7.55 -6.60 0.21
N GLU A 79 8.59 -6.83 1.01
CA GLU A 79 8.49 -7.50 2.31
C GLU A 79 7.65 -6.69 3.30
N MET A 80 7.88 -5.38 3.40
CA MET A 80 7.08 -4.46 4.22
C MET A 80 5.61 -4.47 3.79
N LYS A 81 5.37 -4.45 2.48
CA LYS A 81 4.03 -4.54 1.92
C LYS A 81 3.39 -5.87 2.30
N GLU A 82 4.06 -7.00 2.16
CA GLU A 82 3.49 -8.30 2.53
C GLU A 82 3.15 -8.38 4.03
N LYS A 83 3.99 -7.80 4.90
CA LYS A 83 3.78 -7.79 6.35
C LYS A 83 2.64 -6.88 6.79
N TYR A 84 2.56 -5.66 6.24
CA TYR A 84 1.71 -4.60 6.78
C TYR A 84 0.55 -4.21 5.88
N GLN A 85 0.52 -4.65 4.62
CA GLN A 85 -0.60 -4.32 3.75
C GLN A 85 -1.88 -4.85 4.39
N LYS A 86 -2.76 -3.91 4.70
CA LYS A 86 -4.12 -4.25 5.12
C LYS A 86 -4.74 -4.92 3.92
N ILE A 87 -4.87 -6.25 3.96
CA ILE A 87 -5.77 -6.95 3.07
C ILE A 87 -7.14 -6.41 3.47
N LEU A 88 -7.59 -5.37 2.77
CA LEU A 88 -9.00 -5.08 2.66
C LEU A 88 -9.57 -6.39 2.13
N ALA A 89 -10.09 -7.22 3.04
CA ALA A 89 -10.97 -8.30 2.69
C ALA A 89 -12.03 -7.60 1.86
N VAL A 90 -11.91 -7.69 0.54
CA VAL A 90 -12.95 -7.27 -0.38
C VAL A 90 -14.16 -7.96 0.21
N PRO A 91 -15.19 -7.24 0.68
CA PRO A 91 -16.40 -7.92 1.06
C PRO A 91 -16.79 -8.68 -0.20
N LYS A 92 -16.68 -10.02 -0.16
CA LYS A 92 -17.36 -10.88 -1.12
C LYS A 92 -18.75 -10.30 -1.15
N LYS A 93 -19.14 -9.68 -2.26
CA LYS A 93 -20.48 -9.14 -2.43
C LYS A 93 -21.42 -10.34 -2.25
N ILE A 94 -21.91 -10.54 -1.04
CA ILE A 94 -22.99 -11.46 -0.74
C ILE A 94 -24.27 -10.67 -0.97
N ASP A 95 -24.93 -11.12 -2.03
CA ASP A 95 -26.35 -11.09 -2.34
C ASP A 95 -27.13 -9.78 -2.36
N ARG A 96 -27.78 -9.53 -3.50
CA ARG A 96 -29.25 -9.37 -3.57
C ARG A 96 -29.78 -9.77 -4.95
N LYS A 97 -30.41 -10.95 -5.04
CA LYS A 97 -31.72 -11.11 -5.72
C LYS A 97 -32.43 -12.37 -5.23
N SER A 98 -32.88 -12.32 -3.99
CA SER A 98 -34.05 -13.09 -3.58
C SER A 98 -35.31 -12.46 -4.21
N MET A 99 -36.15 -13.36 -4.74
CA MET A 99 -37.59 -13.21 -5.04
C MET A 99 -38.04 -12.36 -6.24
N LYS A 100 -38.50 -13.06 -7.29
CA LYS A 100 -39.95 -13.20 -7.59
C LYS A 100 -40.16 -14.35 -8.60
N LYS A 101 -40.90 -15.40 -8.19
CA LYS A 101 -41.56 -16.33 -9.14
C LYS A 101 -42.53 -15.51 -10.01
N PRO A 102 -42.84 -15.97 -11.22
CA PRO A 102 -44.19 -16.53 -11.34
C PRO A 102 -44.23 -17.87 -12.07
N ILE A 103 -45.17 -18.68 -11.58
CA ILE A 103 -45.77 -19.85 -12.20
C ILE A 103 -46.25 -19.51 -13.62
N ARG A 104 -45.95 -20.37 -14.60
CA ARG A 104 -46.90 -20.67 -15.69
C ARG A 104 -46.88 -22.15 -16.02
N ARG A 105 -48.02 -22.78 -15.74
CA ARG A 105 -48.45 -24.07 -16.27
C ARG A 105 -48.58 -23.96 -17.79
N ARG A 106 -48.13 -24.99 -18.52
CA ARG A 106 -48.90 -25.66 -19.57
C ARG A 106 -48.21 -26.97 -19.94
#